data_AF-A0A2D6JMB9-F1
#
_entry.id   AF-A0A2D6JMB9-F1
#
_cell.length_a   1.000
_cell.length_b   1.000
_cell.length_c   1.000
_cell.angle_alpha   90.00
_cell.angle_beta   90.00
_cell.angle_gamma   90.00
#
_symmetry.space_group_name_H-M   'P 1'
#
loop_
_entity.id
_entity.type
_entity.pdbx_description
1 polymer ?
#
loop_
_entity_poly.entity_id
_entity_poly.type
_entity_poly.pdbx_seq_one_letter_code
_entity_poly.pdbx_strand_id
1 'polypeptide(L)'
;MWRITARKRVFKIKKQMELGIDRPFEPDRNYEMGGRSFYFFDFDDNVAFLPTPMYLFHSESGKEVKISTGEYAKYSNLIGREGFFKDYRLDLCPQTGSFRRFRDQKFSWFHRVFHKPEQAFVEDIEKALQRPEELWKGPSWDCFYHAVYNKRPISIITARGHNAETIKAGIRKFVEHGFLPHEPNYLSVFAVSNPEVQKFLGDENLEEDVPQLKKRAIHKSVEKAFEVYGKSGFHRFGMSDDDERNVNLIMEAMRELKRGNPNNSFYVIHSKGDSFTKEEVIIHSRKPKPRAKKLDQMDMFDSL
;
A
#
# COMPACT_ATOMS: atom_id res chain seq x y z
N MET A 1 -46.65 20.17 -15.69
CA MET A 1 -45.93 19.56 -14.55
C MET A 1 -45.65 18.10 -14.90
N TRP A 2 -44.55 17.81 -15.58
CA TRP A 2 -44.16 16.45 -16.00
C TRP A 2 -42.83 16.09 -15.34
N ARG A 3 -42.85 15.10 -14.45
CA ARG A 3 -41.65 14.57 -13.77
C ARG A 3 -41.10 13.41 -14.61
N ILE A 4 -39.95 13.63 -15.23
CA ILE A 4 -39.15 12.57 -15.85
C ILE A 4 -38.31 11.94 -14.72
N THR A 5 -38.75 10.80 -14.19
CA THR A 5 -37.92 9.96 -13.32
C THR A 5 -37.05 9.05 -14.18
N ALA A 6 -35.79 9.43 -14.37
CA ALA A 6 -34.76 8.58 -14.96
C ALA A 6 -34.48 7.39 -14.03
N ARG A 7 -34.89 6.19 -14.44
CA ARG A 7 -34.48 4.93 -13.78
C ARG A 7 -32.99 4.71 -14.06
N LYS A 8 -32.14 4.92 -13.04
CA LYS A 8 -30.74 4.45 -13.05
C LYS A 8 -30.75 2.92 -13.15
N ARG A 9 -30.28 2.38 -14.29
CA ARG A 9 -29.96 0.95 -14.42
C ARG A 9 -28.76 0.67 -13.51
N VAL A 10 -29.01 0.03 -12.37
CA VAL A 10 -27.95 -0.57 -11.55
C VAL A 10 -27.46 -1.81 -12.30
N PHE A 11 -26.25 -1.74 -12.83
CA PHE A 11 -25.57 -2.91 -13.39
C PHE A 11 -25.25 -3.86 -12.23
N LYS A 12 -25.98 -4.96 -12.16
CA LYS A 12 -25.75 -6.05 -11.21
C LYS A 12 -24.55 -6.85 -11.74
N ILE A 13 -23.34 -6.53 -11.27
CA ILE A 13 -22.15 -7.35 -11.55
C ILE A 13 -22.43 -8.73 -10.95
N LYS A 14 -22.26 -9.78 -11.76
CA LYS A 14 -22.39 -11.18 -11.34
C LYS A 14 -21.33 -11.42 -10.26
N LYS A 15 -21.74 -11.40 -8.99
CA LYS A 15 -20.98 -11.96 -7.88
C LYS A 15 -20.51 -13.36 -8.29
N GLN A 16 -19.20 -13.56 -8.36
CA GLN A 16 -18.65 -14.89 -8.18
C GLN A 16 -19.22 -15.42 -6.87
N MET A 17 -19.75 -16.65 -6.90
CA MET A 17 -20.28 -17.28 -5.69
C MET A 17 -19.11 -17.50 -4.73
N GLU A 18 -18.89 -16.56 -3.82
CA GLU A 18 -18.32 -16.89 -2.52
C GLU A 18 -19.27 -17.92 -1.93
N LEU A 19 -18.84 -19.19 -1.91
CA LEU A 19 -19.47 -20.21 -1.09
C LEU A 19 -19.60 -19.58 0.30
N GLY A 20 -20.83 -19.44 0.82
CA GLY A 20 -21.16 -18.76 2.08
C GLY A 20 -20.63 -19.48 3.32
N ILE A 21 -19.33 -19.76 3.31
CA ILE A 21 -18.55 -20.20 4.44
C ILE A 21 -18.09 -18.90 5.09
N ASP A 22 -18.81 -18.48 6.13
CA ASP A 22 -18.35 -17.39 6.98
C ASP A 22 -16.94 -17.72 7.45
N ARG A 23 -15.95 -16.95 6.98
CA ARG A 23 -14.57 -17.13 7.39
C ARG A 23 -14.51 -16.91 8.91
N PRO A 24 -14.05 -17.87 9.72
CA PRO A 24 -14.06 -17.69 11.16
C PRO A 24 -13.14 -16.54 11.54
N PHE A 25 -13.55 -15.76 12.56
CA PHE A 25 -12.67 -14.77 13.17
C PHE A 25 -11.48 -15.48 13.81
N GLU A 26 -10.28 -15.02 13.50
CA GLU A 26 -9.03 -15.59 14.00
C GLU A 26 -8.45 -14.62 15.06
N PRO A 27 -8.30 -15.02 16.33
CA PRO A 27 -7.62 -14.19 17.32
C PRO A 27 -6.14 -14.00 16.93
N ASP A 28 -5.49 -12.99 17.50
CA ASP A 28 -4.05 -12.84 17.28
C ASP A 28 -3.33 -14.09 17.78
N ARG A 29 -2.39 -14.62 17.01
CA ARG A 29 -1.56 -15.71 17.57
C ARG A 29 -0.77 -15.12 18.73
N ASN A 30 -0.69 -15.88 19.81
CA ASN A 30 -0.14 -15.46 21.09
C ASN A 30 -0.97 -14.38 21.81
N TYR A 31 -2.24 -14.15 21.43
CA TYR A 31 -3.10 -13.16 22.10
C TYR A 31 -3.14 -13.36 23.62
N GLU A 32 -3.28 -14.60 24.09
CA GLU A 32 -3.26 -14.97 25.51
C GLU A 32 -1.95 -14.61 26.24
N MET A 33 -0.85 -14.46 25.50
CA MET A 33 0.45 -14.05 26.03
C MET A 33 0.68 -12.53 25.87
N GLY A 34 -0.37 -11.76 25.55
CA GLY A 34 -0.26 -10.33 25.24
C GLY A 34 0.39 -10.07 23.87
N GLY A 35 0.30 -11.02 22.94
CA GLY A 35 0.79 -10.91 21.57
C GLY A 35 -0.20 -10.23 20.63
N ARG A 36 0.33 -9.46 19.67
CA ARG A 36 -0.43 -8.82 18.58
C ARG A 36 0.32 -9.01 17.27
N SER A 37 -0.42 -9.09 16.18
CA SER A 37 0.08 -9.33 14.83
C SER A 37 -0.11 -8.06 14.02
N PHE A 38 0.99 -7.39 13.69
CA PHE A 38 1.04 -6.10 13.02
C PHE A 38 1.36 -6.31 11.54
N TYR A 39 0.56 -5.67 10.69
CA TYR A 39 0.58 -5.88 9.25
C TYR A 39 0.98 -4.59 8.54
N PHE A 40 2.08 -4.61 7.82
CA PHE A 40 2.58 -3.47 7.07
C PHE A 40 2.44 -3.74 5.57
N PHE A 41 1.91 -2.77 4.81
CA PHE A 41 1.68 -2.93 3.38
C PHE A 41 2.23 -1.73 2.61
N ASP A 42 3.00 -2.00 1.55
CA ASP A 42 2.96 -1.10 0.40
C ASP A 42 1.59 -1.20 -0.27
N PHE A 43 1.02 -0.07 -0.65
CA PHE A 43 -0.34 -0.05 -1.19
C PHE A 43 -0.35 -0.24 -2.71
N ASP A 44 0.45 0.56 -3.41
CA ASP A 44 0.50 0.58 -4.86
C ASP A 44 1.17 -0.67 -5.41
N ASP A 45 0.57 -1.25 -6.45
CA ASP A 45 1.04 -2.45 -7.15
C ASP A 45 1.15 -3.74 -6.28
N ASN A 46 0.98 -3.60 -4.95
CA ASN A 46 0.99 -4.68 -3.97
C ASN A 46 -0.40 -4.99 -3.39
N VAL A 47 -1.12 -4.00 -2.83
CA VAL A 47 -2.51 -4.20 -2.36
C VAL A 47 -3.49 -3.98 -3.51
N ALA A 48 -3.28 -2.93 -4.31
CA ALA A 48 -4.13 -2.63 -5.45
C ALA A 48 -3.35 -2.01 -6.62
N PHE A 49 -3.67 -2.44 -7.84
CA PHE A 49 -3.25 -1.79 -9.08
C PHE A 49 -4.19 -0.62 -9.39
N LEU A 50 -3.65 0.59 -9.42
CA LEU A 50 -4.41 1.80 -9.68
C LEU A 50 -4.09 2.38 -11.07
N PRO A 51 -5.09 2.91 -11.80
CA PRO A 51 -4.88 3.51 -13.12
C PRO A 51 -4.26 4.92 -13.04
N THR A 52 -3.49 5.22 -11.99
CA THR A 52 -2.91 6.55 -11.76
C THR A 52 -1.79 6.80 -12.77
N PRO A 53 -1.94 7.78 -13.69
CA PRO A 53 -0.90 8.06 -14.67
C PRO A 53 0.20 8.93 -14.07
N MET A 54 1.44 8.71 -14.54
CA MET A 54 2.54 9.65 -14.46
C MET A 54 2.73 10.34 -15.80
N TYR A 55 3.44 11.48 -15.79
CA TYR A 55 3.63 12.31 -16.96
C TYR A 55 5.12 12.55 -17.21
N LEU A 56 5.57 12.34 -18.44
CA LEU A 56 6.90 12.77 -18.89
C LEU A 56 6.75 13.95 -19.85
N PHE A 57 7.73 14.83 -19.85
CA PHE A 57 7.72 16.05 -20.65
C PHE A 57 8.80 15.95 -21.72
N HIS A 58 8.45 16.11 -22.98
CA HIS A 58 9.43 16.18 -24.05
C HIS A 58 10.36 17.38 -23.82
N SER A 59 11.67 17.17 -23.88
CA SER A 59 12.69 18.14 -23.45
C SER A 59 12.62 19.45 -24.25
N GLU A 60 12.41 19.38 -25.57
CA GLU A 60 12.30 20.58 -26.43
C GLU A 60 10.88 21.16 -26.48
N SER A 61 9.89 20.35 -26.88
CA SER A 61 8.53 20.85 -27.13
C SER A 61 7.67 21.05 -25.88
N GLY A 62 8.08 20.49 -24.73
CA GLY A 62 7.29 20.49 -23.50
C GLY A 62 6.02 19.62 -23.54
N LYS A 63 5.78 18.89 -24.64
CA LYS A 63 4.59 18.03 -24.78
C LYS A 63 4.62 16.89 -23.75
N GLU A 64 3.48 16.66 -23.12
CA GLU A 64 3.31 15.60 -22.13
C GLU A 64 2.97 14.26 -22.77
N VAL A 65 3.57 13.19 -22.26
CA VAL A 65 3.14 11.81 -22.50
C VAL A 65 2.80 11.13 -21.18
N LYS A 66 1.76 10.31 -21.19
CA LYS A 66 1.34 9.54 -20.01
C LYS A 66 2.06 8.19 -19.99
N ILE A 67 2.51 7.79 -18.81
CA ILE A 67 3.06 6.46 -18.54
C ILE A 67 2.45 5.87 -17.27
N SER A 68 2.41 4.55 -17.18
CA SER A 68 1.99 3.79 -15.99
C SER A 68 3.11 3.65 -14.94
N THR A 69 2.75 3.17 -13.74
CA THR A 69 3.72 2.80 -12.68
C THR A 69 4.67 1.71 -13.14
N GLY A 70 4.17 0.67 -13.80
CA GLY A 70 4.99 -0.40 -14.36
C GLY A 70 5.96 0.08 -15.46
N GLU A 71 5.51 0.96 -16.36
CA GLU A 71 6.40 1.55 -17.37
C GLU A 71 7.50 2.39 -16.72
N TYR A 72 7.16 3.21 -15.72
CA TYR A 72 8.15 3.98 -14.99
C TYR A 72 9.14 3.08 -14.25
N ALA A 73 8.69 2.03 -13.56
CA ALA A 73 9.56 1.08 -12.88
C ALA A 73 10.59 0.44 -13.82
N LYS A 74 10.20 0.21 -15.08
CA LYS A 74 11.04 -0.36 -16.13
C LYS A 74 12.01 0.65 -16.76
N TYR A 75 11.56 1.88 -17.01
CA TYR A 75 12.29 2.85 -17.83
C TYR A 75 12.90 4.02 -17.05
N SER A 76 12.63 4.19 -15.75
CA SER A 76 13.03 5.37 -14.97
C SER A 76 14.52 5.73 -15.07
N ASN A 77 15.41 4.73 -15.04
CA ASN A 77 16.86 4.92 -15.14
C ASN A 77 17.35 5.33 -16.55
N LEU A 78 16.49 5.21 -17.56
CA LEU A 78 16.81 5.48 -18.97
C LEU A 78 16.22 6.81 -19.47
N ILE A 79 15.25 7.37 -18.74
CA ILE A 79 14.61 8.66 -19.09
C ILE A 79 15.69 9.75 -19.18
N GLY A 80 15.66 10.51 -20.28
CA GLY A 80 16.62 11.60 -20.50
C GLY A 80 18.03 11.13 -20.88
N ARG A 81 18.24 9.82 -21.08
CA ARG A 81 19.56 9.23 -21.37
C ARG A 81 19.54 8.42 -22.66
N GLU A 82 18.70 7.38 -22.71
CA GLU A 82 18.67 6.45 -23.85
C GLU A 82 17.31 5.76 -24.01
N GLY A 83 17.13 5.07 -25.14
CA GLY A 83 15.91 4.33 -25.45
C GLY A 83 14.69 5.22 -25.77
N PHE A 84 13.50 4.68 -25.52
CA PHE A 84 12.23 5.27 -25.95
C PHE A 84 11.93 6.64 -25.32
N PHE A 85 12.46 6.89 -24.12
CA PHE A 85 12.25 8.14 -23.37
C PHE A 85 13.51 9.01 -23.26
N LYS A 86 14.47 8.86 -24.19
CA LYS A 86 15.73 9.64 -24.17
C LYS A 86 15.50 11.16 -24.30
N ASP A 87 14.47 11.57 -25.05
CA ASP A 87 14.15 12.99 -25.32
C ASP A 87 13.11 13.54 -24.34
N TYR A 88 12.89 12.85 -23.22
CA TYR A 88 11.94 13.21 -22.19
C TYR A 88 12.63 13.48 -20.86
N ARG A 89 12.01 14.32 -20.04
CA ARG A 89 12.46 14.66 -18.69
C ARG A 89 11.33 14.51 -17.69
N LEU A 90 11.73 14.34 -16.43
CA LEU A 90 10.85 14.49 -15.29
C LEU A 90 10.74 15.97 -14.92
N ASP A 91 9.54 16.38 -14.56
CA ASP A 91 9.26 17.59 -13.79
C ASP A 91 8.83 17.18 -12.37
N LEU A 92 9.52 17.68 -11.35
CA LEU A 92 9.25 17.34 -9.94
C LEU A 92 8.29 18.31 -9.26
N CYS A 93 7.74 19.29 -10.00
CA CYS A 93 6.73 20.19 -9.46
C CYS A 93 5.55 19.41 -8.87
N PRO A 94 5.22 19.57 -7.58
CA PRO A 94 4.20 18.75 -6.91
C PRO A 94 2.79 18.91 -7.51
N GLN A 95 2.47 20.08 -8.07
CA GLN A 95 1.12 20.40 -8.56
C GLN A 95 0.94 20.10 -10.05
N THR A 96 1.96 20.38 -10.87
CA THR A 96 1.86 20.28 -12.35
C THR A 96 2.79 19.25 -12.96
N GLY A 97 3.77 18.77 -12.21
CA GLY A 97 4.82 17.88 -12.72
C GLY A 97 4.37 16.43 -12.92
N SER A 98 5.38 15.57 -13.02
CA SER A 98 5.28 14.16 -13.41
C SER A 98 4.42 13.34 -12.47
N PHE A 99 4.50 13.65 -11.17
CA PHE A 99 3.86 12.91 -10.08
C PHE A 99 2.65 13.65 -9.49
N ARG A 100 2.09 14.63 -10.21
CA ARG A 100 0.96 15.44 -9.70
C ARG A 100 -0.27 14.62 -9.28
N ARG A 101 -0.51 13.48 -9.91
CA ARG A 101 -1.61 12.55 -9.56
C ARG A 101 -1.30 11.66 -8.35
N PHE A 102 -0.07 11.70 -7.83
CA PHE A 102 0.38 10.99 -6.65
C PHE A 102 0.38 11.87 -5.40
N ARG A 103 -0.17 13.09 -5.49
CA ARG A 103 -0.22 14.09 -4.42
C ARG A 103 -1.59 14.74 -4.35
N ASP A 104 -1.92 15.29 -3.19
CA ASP A 104 -3.16 16.06 -3.05
C ASP A 104 -3.13 17.33 -3.88
N GLN A 105 -4.22 17.56 -4.58
CA GLN A 105 -4.46 18.75 -5.37
C GLN A 105 -5.12 19.84 -4.53
N LYS A 106 -4.65 21.07 -4.71
CA LYS A 106 -5.25 22.25 -4.08
C LYS A 106 -6.45 22.69 -4.90
N PHE A 107 -7.64 22.51 -4.35
CA PHE A 107 -8.87 22.99 -4.98
C PHE A 107 -9.22 24.40 -4.49
N SER A 108 -9.55 25.29 -5.42
CA SER A 108 -10.12 26.61 -5.09
C SER A 108 -11.43 26.46 -4.29
N TRP A 109 -11.72 27.42 -3.41
CA TRP A 109 -12.95 27.44 -2.61
C TRP A 109 -14.21 27.27 -3.48
N PHE A 110 -14.29 28.00 -4.60
CA PHE A 110 -15.39 27.88 -5.55
C PHE A 110 -15.53 26.43 -6.06
N HIS A 111 -14.43 25.81 -6.45
CA HIS A 111 -14.44 24.44 -6.94
C HIS A 111 -14.91 23.45 -5.86
N ARG A 112 -14.51 23.64 -4.60
CA ARG A 112 -14.96 22.82 -3.47
C ARG A 112 -16.46 22.93 -3.22
N VAL A 113 -17.01 24.13 -3.29
CA VAL A 113 -18.45 24.38 -3.02
C VAL A 113 -19.32 23.87 -4.16
N PHE A 114 -18.97 24.15 -5.41
CA PHE A 114 -19.83 23.88 -6.56
C PHE A 114 -19.62 22.49 -7.18
N HIS A 115 -18.40 21.95 -7.13
CA HIS A 115 -18.05 20.71 -7.85
C HIS A 115 -17.66 19.55 -6.93
N LYS A 116 -17.38 19.81 -5.64
CA LYS A 116 -16.95 18.80 -4.65
C LYS A 116 -15.93 17.80 -5.24
N PRO A 117 -14.81 18.30 -5.80
CA PRO A 117 -13.82 17.45 -6.44
C PRO A 117 -13.24 16.45 -5.45
N GLU A 118 -13.07 15.21 -5.89
CA GLU A 118 -12.34 14.21 -5.13
C GLU A 118 -10.84 14.29 -5.45
N GLN A 119 -10.01 13.83 -4.52
CA GLN A 119 -8.58 13.73 -4.75
C GLN A 119 -8.28 12.62 -5.75
N ALA A 120 -7.18 12.77 -6.50
CA ALA A 120 -6.77 11.85 -7.54
C ALA A 120 -6.79 10.37 -7.11
N PHE A 121 -6.27 10.09 -5.92
CA PHE A 121 -6.26 8.75 -5.34
C PHE A 121 -7.66 8.12 -5.19
N VAL A 122 -8.61 8.90 -4.67
CA VAL A 122 -10.00 8.44 -4.46
C VAL A 122 -10.66 8.15 -5.80
N GLU A 123 -10.52 9.07 -6.77
CA GLU A 123 -11.04 8.88 -8.13
C GLU A 123 -10.46 7.64 -8.82
N ASP A 124 -9.16 7.39 -8.62
CA ASP A 124 -8.47 6.27 -9.25
C ASP A 124 -8.89 4.93 -8.65
N ILE A 125 -9.16 4.87 -7.34
CA ILE A 125 -9.78 3.70 -6.71
C ILE A 125 -11.19 3.50 -7.26
N GLU A 126 -12.02 4.54 -7.33
CA GLU A 126 -13.39 4.43 -7.86
C GLU A 126 -13.41 3.88 -9.30
N LYS A 127 -12.45 4.32 -10.12
CA LYS A 127 -12.26 3.81 -11.49
C LYS A 127 -11.74 2.37 -11.52
N ALA A 128 -10.86 1.99 -10.60
CA ALA A 128 -10.34 0.64 -10.50
C ALA A 128 -11.47 -0.34 -10.13
N LEU A 129 -12.32 0.02 -9.17
CA LEU A 129 -13.46 -0.78 -8.69
C LEU A 129 -14.57 -0.99 -9.74
N GLN A 130 -14.56 -0.20 -10.82
CA GLN A 130 -15.46 -0.41 -11.97
C GLN A 130 -14.96 -1.50 -12.94
N ARG A 131 -13.74 -2.02 -12.73
CA ARG A 131 -13.12 -3.06 -13.56
C ARG A 131 -13.22 -4.43 -12.86
N PRO A 132 -13.07 -5.53 -13.62
CA PRO A 132 -12.92 -6.87 -13.03
C PRO A 132 -11.86 -6.91 -11.92
N GLU A 133 -12.12 -7.73 -10.90
CA GLU A 133 -11.29 -7.82 -9.68
C GLU A 133 -9.84 -8.18 -9.99
N GLU A 134 -9.62 -9.03 -10.99
CA GLU A 134 -8.32 -9.50 -11.44
C GLU A 134 -7.45 -8.38 -12.03
N LEU A 135 -8.05 -7.24 -12.40
CA LEU A 135 -7.32 -6.09 -12.97
C LEU A 135 -6.88 -5.07 -11.93
N TRP A 136 -7.44 -5.12 -10.71
CA TRP A 136 -7.11 -4.14 -9.67
C TRP A 136 -6.64 -4.76 -8.37
N LYS A 137 -6.98 -6.02 -8.06
CA LYS A 137 -6.43 -6.69 -6.87
C LYS A 137 -4.93 -6.93 -7.07
N GLY A 138 -4.14 -6.33 -6.18
CA GLY A 138 -2.71 -6.61 -6.10
C GLY A 138 -2.46 -7.98 -5.45
N PRO A 139 -1.22 -8.49 -5.55
CA PRO A 139 -0.88 -9.82 -5.08
C PRO A 139 -1.01 -9.98 -3.54
N SER A 140 -1.03 -8.89 -2.78
CA SER A 140 -1.26 -8.90 -1.33
C SER A 140 -2.69 -8.58 -0.91
N TRP A 141 -3.64 -8.48 -1.86
CA TRP A 141 -5.03 -8.15 -1.56
C TRP A 141 -5.65 -9.08 -0.52
N ASP A 142 -5.45 -10.39 -0.63
CA ASP A 142 -6.04 -11.37 0.30
C ASP A 142 -5.44 -11.28 1.70
N CYS A 143 -4.14 -10.97 1.81
CA CYS A 143 -3.48 -10.71 3.09
C CYS A 143 -4.01 -9.41 3.71
N PHE A 144 -4.23 -8.38 2.90
CA PHE A 144 -4.82 -7.12 3.33
C PHE A 144 -6.27 -7.32 3.82
N TYR A 145 -7.08 -8.04 3.05
CA TYR A 145 -8.44 -8.42 3.43
C TYR A 145 -8.44 -9.19 4.76
N HIS A 146 -7.58 -10.20 4.91
CA HIS A 146 -7.47 -10.97 6.16
C HIS A 146 -7.14 -10.07 7.35
N ALA A 147 -6.17 -9.16 7.20
CA ALA A 147 -5.77 -8.24 8.25
C ALA A 147 -6.93 -7.31 8.66
N VAL A 148 -7.66 -6.80 7.68
CA VAL A 148 -8.87 -5.99 7.91
C VAL A 148 -9.93 -6.82 8.60
N TYR A 149 -10.35 -7.95 8.03
CA TYR A 149 -11.39 -8.84 8.56
C TYR A 149 -11.15 -9.20 10.04
N ASN A 150 -9.91 -9.52 10.40
CA ASN A 150 -9.52 -9.90 11.76
C ASN A 150 -9.13 -8.71 12.67
N LYS A 151 -9.38 -7.47 12.23
CA LYS A 151 -9.11 -6.23 12.98
C LYS A 151 -7.65 -6.11 13.45
N ARG A 152 -6.72 -6.63 12.65
CA ARG A 152 -5.29 -6.57 12.89
C ARG A 152 -4.82 -5.12 12.74
N PRO A 153 -3.90 -4.63 13.60
CA PRO A 153 -3.34 -3.30 13.42
C PRO A 153 -2.53 -3.23 12.12
N ILE A 154 -2.85 -2.25 11.28
CA ILE A 154 -2.30 -2.11 9.92
C ILE A 154 -1.52 -0.80 9.78
N SER A 155 -0.32 -0.87 9.22
CA SER A 155 0.40 0.30 8.72
C SER A 155 0.44 0.29 7.20
N ILE A 156 -0.01 1.39 6.59
CA ILE A 156 0.16 1.61 5.15
C ILE A 156 1.45 2.41 4.93
N ILE A 157 2.37 1.90 4.12
CA ILE A 157 3.68 2.53 3.84
C ILE A 157 3.85 2.61 2.32
N THR A 158 3.48 3.75 1.72
CA THR A 158 3.42 3.93 0.25
C THR A 158 4.32 5.07 -0.21
N ALA A 159 4.83 4.96 -1.45
CA ALA A 159 5.55 6.02 -2.14
C ALA A 159 4.65 7.19 -2.58
N ARG A 160 3.32 7.11 -2.40
CA ARG A 160 2.42 8.25 -2.62
C ARG A 160 2.77 9.44 -1.73
N GLY A 161 2.41 10.63 -2.18
CA GLY A 161 2.56 11.89 -1.46
C GLY A 161 1.23 12.54 -1.08
N HIS A 162 0.16 11.76 -1.02
CA HIS A 162 -1.14 12.20 -0.51
C HIS A 162 -1.10 12.32 1.03
N ASN A 163 -2.03 13.08 1.60
CA ASN A 163 -2.26 13.06 3.04
C ASN A 163 -2.85 11.72 3.49
N ALA A 164 -2.59 11.36 4.75
CA ALA A 164 -3.10 10.13 5.34
C ALA A 164 -4.63 10.03 5.23
N GLU A 165 -5.35 11.13 5.44
CA GLU A 165 -6.82 11.16 5.33
C GLU A 165 -7.32 10.93 3.90
N THR A 166 -6.59 11.37 2.88
CA THR A 166 -6.90 11.04 1.48
C THR A 166 -6.72 9.55 1.22
N ILE A 167 -5.64 8.95 1.75
CA ILE A 167 -5.41 7.50 1.61
C ILE A 167 -6.52 6.70 2.31
N LYS A 168 -6.89 7.08 3.54
CA LYS A 168 -8.01 6.45 4.26
C LYS A 168 -9.34 6.61 3.51
N ALA A 169 -9.61 7.79 2.97
CA ALA A 169 -10.82 8.04 2.18
C ALA A 169 -10.88 7.16 0.92
N GLY A 170 -9.74 6.94 0.25
CA GLY A 170 -9.65 6.00 -0.85
C GLY A 170 -9.88 4.56 -0.39
N ILE A 171 -9.27 4.12 0.71
CA ILE A 171 -9.47 2.75 1.23
C ILE A 171 -10.93 2.52 1.66
N ARG A 172 -11.60 3.54 2.20
CA ARG A 172 -13.04 3.50 2.54
C ARG A 172 -13.90 3.12 1.33
N LYS A 173 -13.49 3.46 0.10
CA LYS A 173 -14.20 3.07 -1.11
C LYS A 173 -14.32 1.57 -1.30
N PHE A 174 -13.33 0.78 -0.87
CA PHE A 174 -13.45 -0.68 -0.87
C PHE A 174 -14.54 -1.16 0.10
N VAL A 175 -14.74 -0.47 1.23
CA VAL A 175 -15.83 -0.77 2.18
C VAL A 175 -17.18 -0.39 1.57
N GLU A 176 -17.28 0.82 1.00
CA GLU A 176 -18.51 1.32 0.34
C GLU A 176 -18.99 0.40 -0.79
N HIS A 177 -18.06 -0.23 -1.51
CA HIS A 177 -18.35 -1.17 -2.59
C HIS A 177 -18.46 -2.64 -2.13
N GLY A 178 -18.23 -2.92 -0.84
CA GLY A 178 -18.38 -4.26 -0.26
C GLY A 178 -17.20 -5.21 -0.48
N PHE A 179 -16.04 -4.71 -0.90
CA PHE A 179 -14.80 -5.48 -1.02
C PHE A 179 -14.05 -5.65 0.30
N LEU A 180 -14.32 -4.77 1.28
CA LEU A 180 -13.86 -4.90 2.66
C LEU A 180 -15.07 -4.91 3.61
N PRO A 181 -15.04 -5.72 4.68
CA PRO A 181 -16.15 -5.78 5.64
C PRO A 181 -16.28 -4.53 6.51
N HIS A 182 -15.18 -3.82 6.75
CA HIS A 182 -15.10 -2.58 7.53
C HIS A 182 -13.79 -1.85 7.25
N GLU A 183 -13.63 -0.63 7.80
CA GLU A 183 -12.36 0.09 7.69
C GLU A 183 -11.23 -0.64 8.44
N PRO A 184 -9.98 -0.54 7.95
CA PRO A 184 -8.80 -1.07 8.65
C PRO A 184 -8.64 -0.51 10.06
N ASN A 185 -8.09 -1.32 10.97
CA ASN A 185 -7.56 -0.85 12.25
C ASN A 185 -6.20 -0.18 12.00
N TYR A 186 -6.22 1.08 11.56
CA TYR A 186 -5.00 1.81 11.22
C TYR A 186 -4.11 2.04 12.45
N LEU A 187 -2.92 1.45 12.43
CA LEU A 187 -1.82 1.80 13.31
C LEU A 187 -1.14 3.09 12.84
N SER A 188 -0.84 3.17 11.53
CA SER A 188 -0.23 4.34 10.89
C SER A 188 -0.49 4.38 9.38
N VAL A 189 -0.35 5.55 8.78
CA VAL A 189 -0.36 5.74 7.31
C VAL A 189 0.80 6.66 6.96
N PHE A 190 1.85 6.09 6.39
CA PHE A 190 3.07 6.77 5.96
C PHE A 190 3.12 6.86 4.43
N ALA A 191 2.66 7.98 3.90
CA ALA A 191 2.83 8.35 2.50
C ALA A 191 4.17 9.06 2.35
N VAL A 192 5.25 8.31 2.08
CA VAL A 192 6.62 8.77 2.30
C VAL A 192 7.10 9.85 1.32
N SER A 193 6.34 10.13 0.25
CA SER A 193 6.59 11.28 -0.63
C SER A 193 5.87 12.56 -0.19
N ASN A 194 5.10 12.51 0.90
CA ASN A 194 4.46 13.67 1.50
C ASN A 194 5.49 14.44 2.35
N PRO A 195 5.70 15.75 2.11
CA PRO A 195 6.72 16.53 2.85
C PRO A 195 6.55 16.54 4.37
N GLU A 196 5.32 16.51 4.88
CA GLU A 196 5.07 16.46 6.33
C GLU A 196 5.49 15.10 6.91
N VAL A 197 5.23 14.02 6.17
CA VAL A 197 5.66 12.67 6.55
C VAL A 197 7.18 12.55 6.46
N GLN A 198 7.83 13.12 5.45
CA GLN A 198 9.29 13.11 5.33
C GLN A 198 9.96 13.76 6.55
N LYS A 199 9.52 14.96 6.92
CA LYS A 199 10.00 15.65 8.12
C LYS A 199 9.74 14.84 9.38
N PHE A 200 8.55 14.25 9.52
CA PHE A 200 8.24 13.37 10.65
C PHE A 200 9.18 12.15 10.73
N LEU A 201 9.62 11.64 9.59
CA LEU A 201 10.61 10.56 9.49
C LEU A 201 12.07 11.04 9.63
N GLY A 202 12.28 12.32 9.93
CA GLY A 202 13.59 12.92 10.16
C GLY A 202 14.33 13.31 8.88
N ASP A 203 13.62 13.52 7.78
CA ASP A 203 14.17 14.15 6.56
C ASP A 203 13.74 15.62 6.50
N GLU A 204 14.47 16.46 7.24
CA GLU A 204 14.17 17.89 7.37
C GLU A 204 14.37 18.65 6.05
N ASN A 205 15.32 18.19 5.22
CA ASN A 205 15.73 18.84 3.98
C ASN A 205 14.97 18.34 2.75
N LEU A 206 14.18 17.26 2.87
CA LEU A 206 13.43 16.63 1.77
C LEU A 206 14.36 16.06 0.67
N GLU A 207 15.50 15.52 1.08
CA GLU A 207 16.55 15.01 0.18
C GLU A 207 16.67 13.48 0.22
N GLU A 208 16.04 12.83 1.19
CA GLU A 208 16.13 11.39 1.38
C GLU A 208 15.34 10.65 0.29
N ASP A 209 15.87 9.51 -0.15
CA ASP A 209 15.19 8.70 -1.14
C ASP A 209 13.98 7.94 -0.56
N VAL A 210 13.01 7.62 -1.42
CA VAL A 210 11.80 6.88 -1.03
C VAL A 210 12.12 5.55 -0.33
N PRO A 211 13.07 4.72 -0.82
CA PRO A 211 13.43 3.47 -0.14
C PRO A 211 13.93 3.65 1.31
N GLN A 212 14.80 4.63 1.59
CA GLN A 212 15.25 4.93 2.96
C GLN A 212 14.12 5.48 3.83
N LEU A 213 13.26 6.34 3.28
CA LEU A 213 12.08 6.82 4.00
C LEU A 213 11.12 5.68 4.35
N LYS A 214 10.90 4.71 3.44
CA LYS A 214 10.14 3.49 3.73
C LYS A 214 10.78 2.69 4.88
N LYS A 215 12.11 2.52 4.88
CA LYS A 215 12.83 1.87 5.99
C LYS A 215 12.55 2.56 7.33
N ARG A 216 12.64 3.89 7.39
CA ARG A 216 12.33 4.66 8.61
C ARG A 216 10.85 4.51 9.01
N ALA A 217 9.94 4.48 8.06
CA ALA A 217 8.51 4.28 8.31
C ALA A 217 8.20 2.90 8.91
N ILE A 218 8.94 1.84 8.53
CA ILE A 218 8.83 0.51 9.15
C ILE A 218 9.22 0.58 10.63
N HIS A 219 10.37 1.21 10.93
CA HIS A 219 10.81 1.40 12.32
C HIS A 219 9.78 2.19 13.14
N LYS A 220 9.29 3.31 12.60
CA LYS A 220 8.26 4.13 13.24
C LYS A 220 6.94 3.38 13.45
N SER A 221 6.59 2.47 12.55
CA SER A 221 5.40 1.62 12.72
C SER A 221 5.56 0.65 13.89
N VAL A 222 6.75 0.06 14.08
CA VAL A 222 7.04 -0.79 15.24
C VAL A 222 7.07 0.01 16.55
N GLU A 223 7.70 1.19 16.53
CA GLU A 223 7.66 2.11 17.69
C GLU A 223 6.22 2.46 18.06
N LYS A 224 5.38 2.79 17.08
CA LYS A 224 3.96 3.10 17.29
C LYS A 224 3.18 1.90 17.83
N ALA A 225 3.48 0.69 17.35
CA ALA A 225 2.89 -0.53 17.89
C ALA A 225 3.17 -0.68 19.38
N PHE A 226 4.42 -0.43 19.82
CA PHE A 226 4.77 -0.48 21.23
C PHE A 226 4.16 0.65 22.05
N GLU A 227 4.00 1.84 21.48
CA GLU A 227 3.33 2.97 22.13
C GLU A 227 1.84 2.67 22.37
N VAL A 228 1.15 2.13 21.36
CA VAL A 228 -0.31 1.95 21.39
C VAL A 228 -0.74 0.65 22.07
N TYR A 229 -0.01 -0.44 21.84
CA TYR A 229 -0.37 -1.79 22.31
C TYR A 229 0.53 -2.30 23.44
N GLY A 230 1.47 -1.49 23.90
CA GLY A 230 2.48 -1.88 24.89
C GLY A 230 3.61 -2.71 24.28
N LYS A 231 4.67 -2.92 25.07
CA LYS A 231 5.75 -3.83 24.68
C LYS A 231 5.39 -5.26 25.07
N SER A 232 5.57 -6.19 24.14
CA SER A 232 5.44 -7.62 24.41
C SER A 232 6.40 -8.37 23.51
N GLY A 233 7.13 -9.35 24.08
CA GLY A 233 8.01 -10.23 23.31
C GLY A 233 7.25 -11.13 22.34
N PHE A 234 5.93 -11.25 22.49
CA PHE A 234 5.08 -12.06 21.63
C PHE A 234 4.47 -11.28 20.46
N HIS A 235 4.79 -9.98 20.31
CA HIS A 235 4.41 -9.23 19.12
C HIS A 235 5.10 -9.77 17.88
N ARG A 236 4.39 -9.68 16.77
CA ARG A 236 4.84 -10.16 15.48
C ARG A 236 4.55 -9.11 14.42
N PHE A 237 5.51 -8.87 13.55
CA PHE A 237 5.45 -7.83 12.55
C PHE A 237 5.68 -8.46 11.17
N GLY A 238 4.83 -8.15 10.21
CA GLY A 238 4.96 -8.62 8.84
C GLY A 238 4.86 -7.46 7.87
N MET A 239 5.76 -7.38 6.90
CA MET A 239 5.62 -6.44 5.78
C MET A 239 5.54 -7.19 4.46
N SER A 240 4.59 -6.78 3.62
CA SER A 240 4.40 -7.29 2.26
C SER A 240 4.76 -6.24 1.21
N ASP A 241 5.50 -6.63 0.18
CA ASP A 241 5.89 -5.81 -0.98
C ASP A 241 6.05 -6.73 -2.22
N ASP A 242 5.80 -6.20 -3.41
CA ASP A 242 5.90 -6.91 -4.69
C ASP A 242 7.21 -6.62 -5.46
N ASP A 243 7.94 -5.53 -5.14
CA ASP A 243 9.22 -5.19 -5.78
C ASP A 243 10.40 -5.82 -5.02
N GLU A 244 11.15 -6.71 -5.68
CA GLU A 244 12.34 -7.36 -5.12
C GLU A 244 13.38 -6.39 -4.56
N ARG A 245 13.51 -5.19 -5.15
CA ARG A 245 14.45 -4.16 -4.69
C ARG A 245 14.03 -3.60 -3.34
N ASN A 246 12.73 -3.35 -3.15
CA ASN A 246 12.18 -2.90 -1.87
C ASN A 246 12.35 -4.00 -0.82
N VAL A 247 12.16 -5.27 -1.21
CA VAL A 247 12.24 -6.37 -0.25
C VAL A 247 13.60 -6.49 0.43
N ASN A 248 14.71 -6.26 -0.29
CA ASN A 248 16.04 -6.28 0.36
C ASN A 248 16.16 -5.23 1.47
N LEU A 249 15.60 -4.05 1.24
CA LEU A 249 15.59 -2.94 2.19
C LEU A 249 14.65 -3.20 3.37
N ILE A 250 13.50 -3.82 3.12
CA ILE A 250 12.58 -4.30 4.16
C ILE A 250 13.28 -5.35 5.03
N MET A 251 13.99 -6.31 4.41
CA MET A 251 14.77 -7.32 5.13
C MET A 251 15.84 -6.68 6.02
N GLU A 252 16.50 -5.62 5.56
CA GLU A 252 17.45 -4.86 6.36
C GLU A 252 16.77 -4.20 7.58
N ALA A 253 15.67 -3.48 7.36
CA ALA A 253 14.87 -2.85 8.42
C ALA A 253 14.44 -3.87 9.49
N MET A 254 13.88 -5.00 9.04
CA MET A 254 13.41 -6.06 9.94
C MET A 254 14.57 -6.71 10.71
N ARG A 255 15.77 -6.82 10.13
CA ARG A 255 16.97 -7.33 10.84
C ARG A 255 17.42 -6.36 11.93
N GLU A 256 17.41 -5.06 11.66
CA GLU A 256 17.73 -4.03 12.67
C GLU A 256 16.73 -4.07 13.82
N LEU A 257 15.44 -4.15 13.50
CA LEU A 257 14.38 -4.26 14.50
C LEU A 257 14.49 -5.55 15.32
N LYS A 258 14.78 -6.69 14.69
CA LYS A 258 15.01 -7.97 15.39
C LYS A 258 16.21 -7.89 16.33
N ARG A 259 17.26 -7.11 16.02
CA ARG A 259 18.43 -6.94 16.92
C ARG A 259 18.04 -6.18 18.18
N GLY A 260 17.24 -5.14 18.04
CA GLY A 260 16.71 -4.36 19.17
C GLY A 260 15.60 -5.08 19.94
N ASN A 261 14.91 -6.03 19.30
CA ASN A 261 13.72 -6.71 19.85
C ASN A 261 13.81 -8.23 19.62
N PRO A 262 14.75 -8.92 20.28
CA PRO A 262 15.11 -10.31 19.94
C PRO A 262 13.98 -11.33 20.16
N ASN A 263 13.05 -11.06 21.08
CA ASN A 263 11.92 -11.96 21.35
C ASN A 263 10.80 -11.83 20.30
N ASN A 264 10.70 -10.68 19.63
CA ASN A 264 9.66 -10.44 18.63
C ASN A 264 9.94 -11.17 17.32
N SER A 265 8.89 -11.61 16.64
CA SER A 265 9.03 -12.19 15.29
C SER A 265 8.83 -11.12 14.23
N PHE A 266 9.70 -11.12 13.22
CA PHE A 266 9.63 -10.21 12.08
C PHE A 266 9.60 -11.05 10.81
N TYR A 267 8.67 -10.75 9.92
CA TYR A 267 8.44 -11.48 8.68
C TYR A 267 8.49 -10.52 7.51
N VAL A 268 9.04 -11.02 6.41
CA VAL A 268 9.01 -10.36 5.12
C VAL A 268 8.30 -11.27 4.13
N ILE A 269 7.36 -10.69 3.41
CA ILE A 269 6.49 -11.39 2.47
C ILE A 269 6.77 -10.83 1.09
N HIS A 270 7.23 -11.70 0.21
CA HIS A 270 7.42 -11.39 -1.19
C HIS A 270 6.20 -11.90 -1.93
N SER A 271 5.46 -10.99 -2.55
CA SER A 271 4.24 -11.32 -3.29
C SER A 271 4.50 -11.24 -4.79
N LYS A 272 4.37 -12.35 -5.52
CA LYS A 272 4.53 -12.44 -6.98
C LYS A 272 3.37 -13.20 -7.62
N GLY A 273 2.56 -12.48 -8.38
CA GLY A 273 1.35 -13.05 -9.00
C GLY A 273 0.46 -13.70 -7.95
N ASP A 274 0.09 -14.96 -8.16
CA ASP A 274 -0.77 -15.72 -7.23
C ASP A 274 0.02 -16.45 -6.11
N SER A 275 1.30 -16.13 -5.94
CA SER A 275 2.17 -16.80 -4.95
C SER A 275 2.82 -15.79 -4.02
N PHE A 276 2.97 -16.17 -2.75
CA PHE A 276 3.78 -15.42 -1.80
C PHE A 276 4.79 -16.33 -1.10
N THR A 277 5.99 -15.80 -0.87
CA THR A 277 6.98 -16.43 0.01
C THR A 277 7.13 -15.61 1.26
N LYS A 278 6.97 -16.27 2.40
CA LYS A 278 7.14 -15.68 3.71
C LYS A 278 8.47 -16.13 4.31
N GLU A 279 9.30 -15.18 4.70
CA GLU A 279 10.58 -15.43 5.37
C GLU A 279 10.55 -14.81 6.78
N GLU A 280 10.86 -15.60 7.80
CA GLU A 280 11.12 -15.06 9.14
C GLU A 280 12.56 -14.57 9.24
N VAL A 281 12.73 -13.38 9.81
CA VAL A 281 14.03 -12.77 10.02
C VAL A 281 14.69 -13.35 11.27
N ILE A 282 15.75 -14.11 11.06
CA ILE A 282 16.55 -14.77 12.11
C ILE A 282 17.96 -14.16 12.11
N ILE A 283 18.49 -13.82 13.29
CA ILE A 283 19.83 -13.20 13.42
C ILE A 283 20.92 -14.27 13.55
N HIS A 284 20.71 -15.35 14.33
CA HIS A 284 21.70 -16.44 14.46
C HIS A 284 21.03 -17.81 14.70
N SER A 285 21.44 -18.81 13.89
CA SER A 285 21.18 -20.28 13.89
C SER A 285 20.05 -20.85 12.98
N ARG A 286 20.52 -21.68 12.02
CA ARG A 286 19.87 -22.61 11.06
C ARG A 286 18.63 -22.12 10.27
N LYS A 287 18.85 -21.83 8.98
CA LYS A 287 17.79 -21.66 7.97
C LYS A 287 16.81 -22.84 8.02
N PRO A 288 15.52 -22.64 8.35
CA PRO A 288 14.50 -23.61 7.96
C PRO A 288 14.40 -23.62 6.43
N LYS A 289 14.20 -24.79 5.83
CA LYS A 289 13.98 -24.90 4.38
C LYS A 289 12.74 -24.07 3.97
N PRO A 290 12.78 -23.31 2.86
CA PRO A 290 11.59 -22.65 2.34
C PRO A 290 10.53 -23.70 2.01
N ARG A 291 9.31 -23.50 2.52
CA ARG A 291 8.14 -24.32 2.17
C ARG A 291 7.20 -23.48 1.31
N ALA A 292 6.96 -23.92 0.08
CA ALA A 292 5.86 -23.41 -0.73
C ALA A 292 4.52 -23.86 -0.11
N LYS A 293 3.55 -22.96 0.04
CA LYS A 293 2.20 -23.26 0.52
C LYS A 293 1.19 -23.21 -0.62
N LYS A 294 0.16 -24.05 -0.53
CA LYS A 294 -1.08 -23.97 -1.34
C LYS A 294 -2.07 -23.00 -0.67
N LEU A 295 -2.97 -22.46 -1.50
CA LEU A 295 -3.93 -21.38 -1.27
C LEU A 295 -4.85 -21.47 -0.02
N ASP A 296 -4.88 -22.60 0.70
CA ASP A 296 -5.79 -22.81 1.85
C ASP A 296 -5.30 -22.19 3.18
N GLN A 297 -4.17 -21.49 3.20
CA GLN A 297 -3.64 -20.81 4.40
C GLN A 297 -3.40 -19.33 4.12
N MET A 298 -4.37 -18.50 4.49
CA MET A 298 -4.44 -17.06 4.18
C MET A 298 -3.98 -16.15 5.35
N ASP A 299 -3.39 -16.68 6.43
CA ASP A 299 -2.76 -15.87 7.51
C ASP A 299 -1.26 -15.67 7.21
N MET A 300 -0.84 -14.40 7.20
CA MET A 300 0.57 -13.99 7.12
C MET A 300 1.45 -14.68 8.18
N PHE A 301 0.88 -15.16 9.28
CA PHE A 301 1.63 -15.64 10.42
C PHE A 301 1.65 -17.15 10.62
N ASP A 302 1.14 -17.94 9.67
CA ASP A 302 1.16 -19.40 9.81
C ASP A 302 2.52 -20.03 9.48
N SER A 303 3.12 -20.71 10.46
CA SER A 303 3.78 -22.02 10.35
C SER A 303 4.38 -22.43 11.70
N LEU A 304 3.92 -23.59 12.19
CA LEU A 304 4.24 -24.29 13.45
C LEU A 304 3.92 -23.52 14.73
#